data_AF-A0A6I6A238-F1
#
_entry.id   AF-A0A6I6A238-F1
#
_cell.length_a   1.000
_cell.length_b   1.000
_cell.length_c   1.000
_cell.angle_alpha   90.00
_cell.angle_beta   90.00
_cell.angle_gamma   90.00
#
_symmetry.space_group_name_H-M   'P 1'
#
loop_
_entity.id
_entity.type
_entity.pdbx_description
1 polymer ?
#
loop_
_entity_poly.entity_id
_entity_poly.type
_entity_poly.pdbx_seq_one_letter_code
_entity_poly.pdbx_strand_id
1 'polypeptide(L)'
;MTDTILVLTEDTLADADVRHILALHEEEQLAYRVLVPADTERPLVPWIVDALSLGELREAWDRALGKEPSRAQARATAQEQIDGSVAAFRAAGRDATGQITDDDPLPALRTAVAAGDVREVVVVTYPHLVEDTFHTDWASRARDELHVPVLHLYSGTSELG
;
A
#
# COMPACT_ATOMS: atom_id res chain seq x y z
N MET A 1 -26.01 1.53 -6.27
CA MET A 1 -25.56 1.73 -4.88
C MET A 1 -24.10 1.34 -4.91
N THR A 2 -23.25 2.30 -4.57
CA THR A 2 -21.82 2.27 -4.82
C THR A 2 -21.18 2.06 -3.45
N ASP A 3 -20.93 0.79 -3.11
CA ASP A 3 -20.65 0.37 -1.74
C ASP A 3 -19.20 -0.15 -1.57
N THR A 4 -18.29 0.23 -2.47
CA THR A 4 -16.88 -0.19 -2.42
C THR A 4 -15.95 0.97 -2.07
N ILE A 5 -15.04 0.72 -1.12
CA ILE A 5 -13.91 1.59 -0.81
C ILE A 5 -12.64 0.98 -1.39
N LEU A 6 -11.89 1.78 -2.15
CA LEU A 6 -10.54 1.38 -2.57
C LEU A 6 -9.55 1.71 -1.47
N VAL A 7 -8.69 0.76 -1.14
CA VAL A 7 -7.62 0.96 -0.16
C VAL A 7 -6.29 0.72 -0.86
N LEU A 8 -5.57 1.79 -1.20
CA LEU A 8 -4.20 1.70 -1.72
C LEU A 8 -3.24 1.64 -0.53
N THR A 9 -2.38 0.63 -0.47
CA THR A 9 -1.39 0.48 0.61
C THR A 9 -0.02 0.08 0.06
N GLU A 10 1.03 0.56 0.71
CA GLU A 10 2.43 0.22 0.40
C GLU A 10 2.85 -1.15 0.94
N ASP A 11 2.16 -1.65 1.97
CA ASP A 11 2.45 -2.93 2.62
C ASP A 11 1.16 -3.51 3.25
N THR A 12 1.29 -4.66 3.90
CA THR A 12 0.25 -5.32 4.67
C THR A 12 -0.34 -4.38 5.71
N LEU A 13 -1.65 -4.15 5.65
CA LEU A 13 -2.35 -3.35 6.65
C LEU A 13 -2.30 -4.05 8.01
N ALA A 14 -1.95 -3.29 9.05
CA ALA A 14 -2.08 -3.76 10.42
C ALA A 14 -3.55 -3.75 10.87
N ASP A 15 -3.89 -4.56 11.88
CA ASP A 15 -5.23 -4.57 12.47
C ASP A 15 -5.66 -3.18 13.00
N ALA A 16 -4.70 -2.34 13.38
CA ALA A 16 -4.97 -0.95 13.78
C ALA A 16 -5.40 -0.09 12.60
N ASP A 17 -4.73 -0.23 11.45
CA ASP A 17 -5.04 0.51 10.23
C ASP A 17 -6.44 0.15 9.74
N VAL A 18 -6.76 -1.16 9.70
CA VAL A 18 -8.10 -1.64 9.36
C VAL A 18 -9.15 -1.04 10.30
N ARG A 19 -8.93 -1.08 11.62
CA ARG A 19 -9.87 -0.48 12.57
C ARG A 19 -10.10 1.01 12.34
N HIS A 20 -9.05 1.77 12.03
CA HIS A 20 -9.19 3.20 11.70
C HIS A 20 -10.01 3.41 10.42
N ILE A 21 -9.77 2.62 9.38
CA ILE A 21 -10.55 2.68 8.14
C ILE A 21 -12.04 2.38 8.42
N LEU A 22 -12.32 1.35 9.22
CA LEU A 22 -13.70 0.99 9.55
C LEU A 22 -14.41 2.03 10.41
N ALA A 23 -13.68 2.73 11.27
CA ALA A 23 -14.22 3.79 12.13
C ALA A 23 -14.74 5.01 11.32
N LEU A 24 -14.33 5.15 10.06
CA LEU A 24 -14.84 6.21 9.17
C LEU A 24 -16.30 5.96 8.75
N HIS A 25 -16.74 4.70 8.79
CA HIS A 25 -18.04 4.26 8.28
C HIS A 25 -18.70 3.21 9.21
N GLU A 26 -18.72 3.49 10.51
CA GLU A 26 -19.20 2.53 11.53
C GLU A 26 -20.62 2.01 11.27
N GLU A 27 -21.49 2.87 10.75
CA GLU A 27 -22.92 2.58 10.51
C GLU A 27 -23.19 1.86 9.18
N GLU A 28 -22.16 1.62 8.35
CA GLU A 28 -22.32 1.07 7.00
C GLU A 28 -21.64 -0.30 6.83
N GLN A 29 -22.22 -1.15 5.98
CA GLN A 29 -21.58 -2.40 5.55
C GLN A 29 -21.09 -2.27 4.11
N LEU A 30 -19.78 -2.09 3.98
CA LEU A 30 -19.11 -1.78 2.72
C LEU A 30 -18.15 -2.90 2.34
N ALA A 31 -17.94 -3.03 1.04
CA ALA A 31 -16.89 -3.86 0.49
C ALA A 31 -15.58 -3.06 0.38
N TYR A 32 -14.46 -3.74 0.55
CA TYR A 32 -13.14 -3.15 0.42
C TYR A 32 -12.38 -3.82 -0.73
N ARG A 33 -11.68 -3.02 -1.53
CA ARG A 33 -10.74 -3.55 -2.53
C ARG A 33 -9.36 -2.98 -2.22
N VAL A 34 -8.45 -3.84 -1.79
CA VAL A 34 -7.08 -3.50 -1.45
C VAL A 34 -6.23 -3.54 -2.72
N LEU A 35 -5.52 -2.44 -3.00
CA LEU A 35 -4.55 -2.35 -4.08
C LEU A 35 -3.15 -2.25 -3.49
N VAL A 36 -2.25 -3.07 -4.00
CA VAL A 36 -0.83 -3.06 -3.63
C VAL A 36 0.00 -3.00 -4.91
N PRO A 37 0.83 -1.96 -5.10
CA PRO A 37 1.77 -1.89 -6.21
C PRO A 37 2.78 -3.03 -6.15
N ALA A 38 3.05 -3.66 -7.29
CA ALA A 38 4.18 -4.57 -7.40
C ALA A 38 5.47 -3.74 -7.41
N ASP A 39 6.06 -3.47 -6.26
CA ASP A 39 7.29 -2.68 -6.12
C ASP A 39 8.48 -3.36 -6.81
N THR A 40 8.72 -3.03 -8.08
CA THR A 40 9.83 -3.57 -8.88
C THR A 40 11.07 -2.69 -8.86
N GLU A 41 10.96 -1.46 -8.34
CA GLU A 41 12.01 -0.44 -8.46
C GLU A 41 12.80 -0.21 -7.16
N ARG A 42 12.37 -0.73 -5.99
CA ARG A 42 13.14 -0.56 -4.74
C ARG A 42 14.32 -1.55 -4.60
N PRO A 43 15.55 -1.05 -4.38
CA PRO A 43 16.60 -1.83 -3.74
C PRO A 43 16.21 -2.18 -2.29
N LEU A 44 16.47 -3.41 -1.86
CA LEU A 44 16.17 -3.95 -0.51
C LEU A 44 17.00 -3.32 0.63
N VAL A 45 17.09 -1.99 0.72
CA VAL A 45 18.05 -1.31 1.61
C VAL A 45 17.32 -0.24 2.41
N PRO A 46 16.78 -0.58 3.61
CA PRO A 46 17.28 0.17 4.76
C PRO A 46 17.48 -0.61 6.09
N TRP A 47 17.14 -1.89 6.22
CA TRP A 47 17.09 -2.52 7.57
C TRP A 47 18.35 -3.29 8.03
N ILE A 48 19.46 -3.30 7.27
CA ILE A 48 20.72 -4.00 7.66
C ILE A 48 21.80 -3.04 8.20
N VAL A 49 21.49 -1.77 8.46
CA VAL A 49 22.53 -0.82 8.92
C VAL A 49 22.92 -1.03 10.40
N ASP A 50 22.16 -1.78 11.20
CA ASP A 50 22.44 -1.94 12.64
C ASP A 50 23.25 -3.19 13.03
N ALA A 51 23.74 -3.99 12.07
CA ALA A 51 24.52 -5.19 12.39
C ALA A 51 25.75 -5.41 11.50
N LEU A 52 26.90 -4.93 12.02
CA LEU A 52 28.19 -5.65 12.08
C LEU A 52 29.33 -5.28 11.10
N SER A 53 30.52 -5.65 11.62
CA SER A 53 31.89 -5.19 11.39
C SER A 53 32.50 -5.40 10.00
N LEU A 54 33.49 -4.53 9.73
CA LEU A 54 34.35 -4.38 8.56
C LEU A 54 35.16 -5.63 8.18
N GLY A 55 35.19 -5.95 6.88
CA GLY A 55 36.21 -6.82 6.29
C GLY A 55 35.80 -7.46 4.97
N GLU A 56 34.74 -8.26 4.98
CA GLU A 56 34.31 -9.08 3.82
C GLU A 56 33.14 -8.48 3.04
N LEU A 57 32.71 -7.27 3.43
CA LEU A 57 31.48 -6.65 2.92
C LEU A 57 31.54 -6.34 1.42
N ARG A 58 32.67 -5.87 0.84
CA ARG A 58 32.65 -5.29 -0.52
C ARG A 58 32.21 -6.28 -1.61
N GLU A 59 32.65 -7.53 -1.56
CA GLU A 59 32.31 -8.55 -2.56
C GLU A 59 30.94 -9.19 -2.36
N ALA A 60 30.48 -9.29 -1.09
CA ALA A 60 29.12 -9.71 -0.78
C ALA A 60 28.10 -8.58 -1.06
N TRP A 61 28.53 -7.33 -0.87
CA TRP A 61 27.79 -6.11 -1.12
C TRP A 61 27.58 -5.93 -2.63
N ASP A 62 28.61 -6.00 -3.48
CA ASP A 62 28.44 -5.95 -4.94
C ASP A 62 27.54 -7.06 -5.51
N ARG A 63 27.44 -8.22 -4.83
CA ARG A 63 26.49 -9.30 -5.21
C ARG A 63 25.05 -9.08 -4.73
N ALA A 64 24.85 -8.33 -3.65
CA ALA A 64 23.54 -8.01 -3.06
C ALA A 64 22.94 -6.69 -3.59
N LEU A 65 23.79 -5.75 -4.00
CA LEU A 65 23.48 -4.37 -4.44
C LEU A 65 22.92 -4.27 -5.85
N GLY A 66 22.99 -5.36 -6.63
CA GLY A 66 22.73 -5.35 -8.07
C GLY A 66 21.51 -6.15 -8.53
N LYS A 67 20.63 -6.58 -7.62
CA LYS A 67 19.39 -7.28 -8.01
C LYS A 67 18.20 -6.58 -7.40
N GLU A 68 17.69 -5.60 -8.14
CA GLU A 68 16.26 -5.26 -8.09
C GLU A 68 15.45 -6.57 -8.01
N PRO A 69 14.40 -6.63 -7.17
CA PRO A 69 13.53 -7.79 -7.12
C PRO A 69 13.12 -8.15 -8.55
N SER A 70 13.28 -9.42 -8.95
CA SER A 70 12.69 -9.80 -10.24
C SER A 70 11.20 -9.50 -10.20
N ARG A 71 10.60 -9.12 -11.33
CA ARG A 71 9.16 -8.84 -11.41
C ARG A 71 8.29 -9.94 -10.77
N ALA A 72 8.73 -11.20 -10.83
CA ALA A 72 8.06 -12.32 -10.19
C ALA A 72 8.15 -12.26 -8.65
N GLN A 73 9.30 -11.89 -8.09
CA GLN A 73 9.48 -11.71 -6.65
C GLN A 73 8.68 -10.50 -6.13
N ALA A 74 8.73 -9.36 -6.81
CA ALA A 74 7.94 -8.18 -6.45
C ALA A 74 6.43 -8.49 -6.41
N ARG A 75 5.93 -9.20 -7.42
CA ARG A 75 4.52 -9.63 -7.47
C ARG A 75 4.18 -10.66 -6.38
N ALA A 76 5.10 -11.54 -6.01
CA ALA A 76 4.88 -12.49 -4.92
C ALA A 76 4.77 -11.75 -3.57
N THR A 77 5.66 -10.80 -3.30
CA THR A 77 5.59 -9.95 -2.11
C THR A 77 4.31 -9.14 -2.06
N ALA A 78 3.93 -8.48 -3.16
CA ALA A 78 2.66 -7.74 -3.25
C ALA A 78 1.43 -8.65 -3.02
N GLN A 79 1.49 -9.91 -3.47
CA GLN A 79 0.43 -10.88 -3.20
C GLN A 79 0.33 -11.23 -1.71
N GLU A 80 1.47 -11.47 -1.05
CA GLU A 80 1.50 -11.74 0.40
C GLU A 80 0.91 -10.56 1.20
N GLN A 81 1.23 -9.33 0.80
CA GLN A 81 0.71 -8.11 1.41
C GLN A 81 -0.80 -7.94 1.24
N ILE A 82 -1.30 -8.25 0.04
CA ILE A 82 -2.73 -8.31 -0.25
C ILE A 82 -3.41 -9.35 0.63
N ASP A 83 -2.87 -10.57 0.69
CA ASP A 83 -3.49 -11.68 1.39
C ASP A 83 -3.60 -11.36 2.89
N GLY A 84 -2.55 -10.78 3.48
CA GLY A 84 -2.57 -10.30 4.87
C GLY A 84 -3.58 -9.19 5.11
N SER A 85 -3.63 -8.18 4.23
CA SER A 85 -4.58 -7.06 4.34
C SER A 85 -6.04 -7.51 4.20
N VAL A 86 -6.32 -8.37 3.22
CA VAL A 86 -7.65 -8.95 3.01
C VAL A 86 -8.05 -9.83 4.20
N ALA A 87 -7.11 -10.61 4.75
CA ALA A 87 -7.37 -11.39 5.96
C ALA A 87 -7.72 -10.49 7.16
N ALA A 88 -7.02 -9.36 7.34
CA ALA A 88 -7.31 -8.41 8.42
C ALA A 88 -8.72 -7.79 8.29
N PHE A 89 -9.13 -7.36 7.08
CA PHE A 89 -10.51 -6.89 6.85
C PHE A 89 -11.55 -7.97 7.13
N ARG A 90 -11.32 -9.21 6.69
CA ARG A 90 -12.23 -10.34 6.93
C ARG A 90 -12.32 -10.71 8.40
N ALA A 91 -11.20 -10.66 9.13
CA ALA A 91 -11.19 -10.86 10.57
C ALA A 91 -12.00 -9.78 11.31
N ALA A 92 -12.03 -8.56 10.78
CA ALA A 92 -12.88 -7.47 11.24
C ALA A 92 -14.34 -7.55 10.72
N GLY A 93 -14.74 -8.64 10.04
CA GLY A 93 -16.10 -8.89 9.60
C GLY A 93 -16.52 -8.14 8.34
N ARG A 94 -15.57 -7.70 7.51
CA ARG A 94 -15.83 -6.96 6.27
C ARG A 94 -15.47 -7.79 5.04
N ASP A 95 -16.21 -7.57 3.95
CA ASP A 95 -15.87 -8.17 2.66
C ASP A 95 -14.69 -7.43 2.05
N ALA A 96 -13.69 -8.18 1.59
CA ALA A 96 -12.48 -7.63 1.03
C ALA A 96 -11.93 -8.49 -0.12
N THR A 97 -11.50 -7.80 -1.16
CA THR A 97 -10.78 -8.34 -2.32
C THR A 97 -9.45 -7.63 -2.49
N GLY A 98 -8.54 -8.24 -3.26
CA GLY A 98 -7.19 -7.72 -3.47
C GLY A 98 -6.81 -7.67 -4.93
N GLN A 99 -6.02 -6.67 -5.31
CA GLN A 99 -5.50 -6.51 -6.66
C GLN A 99 -4.07 -5.95 -6.63
N ILE A 100 -3.15 -6.62 -7.32
CA ILE A 100 -1.80 -6.10 -7.55
C ILE A 100 -1.88 -5.05 -8.68
N THR A 101 -1.27 -3.88 -8.49
CA THR A 101 -1.10 -2.88 -9.55
C THR A 101 0.33 -2.87 -10.08
N ASP A 102 0.54 -2.13 -11.16
CA ASP A 102 1.91 -1.76 -11.58
C ASP A 102 2.50 -0.74 -10.59
N ASP A 103 3.77 -0.38 -10.77
CA ASP A 103 4.51 0.51 -9.85
C ASP A 103 3.83 1.87 -9.67
N ASP A 104 3.19 2.42 -10.71
CA ASP A 104 2.24 3.54 -10.60
C ASP A 104 0.79 3.01 -10.41
N PRO A 105 0.17 3.16 -9.23
CA PRO A 105 -1.19 2.72 -8.98
C PRO A 105 -2.27 3.67 -9.54
N LEU A 106 -1.93 4.92 -9.91
CA LEU A 106 -2.93 5.92 -10.32
C LEU A 106 -3.78 5.46 -11.52
N PRO A 107 -3.23 4.86 -12.59
CA PRO A 107 -4.03 4.33 -13.68
C PRO A 107 -5.05 3.26 -13.23
N ALA A 108 -4.67 2.41 -12.27
CA ALA A 108 -5.57 1.39 -11.72
C ALA A 108 -6.68 2.04 -10.88
N LEU A 109 -6.35 3.02 -10.04
CA LEU A 109 -7.33 3.79 -9.28
C LEU A 109 -8.32 4.51 -10.20
N ARG A 110 -7.85 5.20 -11.24
CA ARG A 110 -8.72 5.86 -12.23
C ARG A 110 -9.67 4.89 -12.92
N THR A 111 -9.15 3.74 -13.34
CA THR A 111 -9.94 2.70 -14.01
C THR A 111 -11.03 2.17 -13.09
N ALA A 112 -10.67 1.88 -11.84
CA ALA A 112 -11.59 1.42 -10.81
C ALA A 112 -12.67 2.46 -10.50
N VAL A 113 -12.31 3.73 -10.30
CA VAL A 113 -13.27 4.82 -10.05
C VAL A 113 -14.20 5.04 -11.25
N ALA A 114 -13.68 4.97 -12.48
CA ALA A 114 -14.46 5.12 -13.70
C ALA A 114 -15.50 3.99 -13.92
N ALA A 115 -15.31 2.82 -13.30
CA ALA A 115 -16.29 1.74 -13.33
C ALA A 115 -17.56 2.05 -12.51
N GLY A 116 -17.51 3.05 -11.61
CA GLY A 116 -18.67 3.59 -10.90
C GLY A 116 -19.12 2.81 -9.66
N ASP A 117 -18.33 1.82 -9.23
CA ASP A 117 -18.54 1.00 -8.01
C ASP A 117 -17.77 1.53 -6.79
N VAL A 118 -16.89 2.51 -6.99
CA VAL A 118 -16.06 3.14 -5.96
C VAL A 118 -16.67 4.45 -5.48
N ARG A 119 -16.84 4.58 -4.15
CA ARG A 119 -17.34 5.80 -3.52
C ARG A 119 -16.24 6.70 -2.97
N GLU A 120 -15.13 6.10 -2.56
CA GLU A 120 -14.02 6.74 -1.84
C GLU A 120 -12.74 5.94 -2.04
N VAL A 121 -11.61 6.63 -1.96
CA VAL A 121 -10.27 6.04 -1.95
C VAL A 121 -9.57 6.37 -0.63
N VAL A 122 -9.05 5.36 0.04
CA VAL A 122 -8.16 5.49 1.20
C VAL A 122 -6.76 5.13 0.75
N VAL A 123 -5.81 6.02 0.96
CA VAL A 123 -4.39 5.79 0.71
C VAL A 123 -3.71 5.61 2.07
N VAL A 124 -3.04 4.48 2.27
CA VAL A 124 -2.30 4.15 3.49
C VAL A 124 -0.82 4.06 3.16
N THR A 125 -0.02 4.95 3.73
CA THR A 125 1.44 4.98 3.51
C THR A 125 2.19 5.01 4.83
N TYR A 126 3.51 4.77 4.81
CA TYR A 126 4.35 5.00 5.98
C TYR A 126 4.81 6.47 6.08
N PRO A 127 5.04 7.00 7.29
CA PRO A 127 5.70 8.29 7.45
C PRO A 127 7.18 8.17 7.08
N HIS A 128 7.56 8.59 5.88
CA HIS A 128 8.96 8.65 5.47
C HIS A 128 9.58 9.99 5.94
N LEU A 129 10.64 9.91 6.76
CA LEU A 129 11.31 11.10 7.31
C LEU A 129 12.32 11.75 6.35
N VAL A 130 12.65 11.12 5.22
CA VAL A 130 13.67 11.64 4.29
C VAL A 130 13.44 11.17 2.83
N GLU A 131 13.35 12.16 1.94
CA GLU A 131 13.64 12.22 0.49
C GLU A 131 13.15 11.18 -0.54
N ASP A 132 12.44 10.10 -0.20
CA ASP A 132 11.83 9.22 -1.22
C ASP A 132 10.31 9.38 -1.28
N THR A 133 9.87 10.40 -2.03
CA THR A 133 8.48 10.89 -2.08
C THR A 133 7.62 10.22 -3.16
N PHE A 134 8.14 9.25 -3.90
CA PHE A 134 7.44 8.66 -5.05
C PHE A 134 6.08 8.08 -4.70
N HIS A 135 5.93 7.50 -3.49
CA HIS A 135 4.67 6.92 -3.03
C HIS A 135 3.84 7.87 -2.15
N THR A 136 4.51 8.78 -1.44
CA THR A 136 3.84 9.83 -0.65
C THR A 136 3.01 10.77 -1.53
N ASP A 137 3.36 10.92 -2.80
CA ASP A 137 2.58 11.73 -3.75
C ASP A 137 1.30 11.03 -4.26
N TRP A 138 1.10 9.73 -4.00
CA TRP A 138 -0.11 9.04 -4.48
C TRP A 138 -1.39 9.63 -3.90
N ALA A 139 -1.40 10.01 -2.62
CA ALA A 139 -2.55 10.65 -2.02
C ALA A 139 -2.86 12.02 -2.65
N SER A 140 -1.82 12.82 -2.93
CA SER A 140 -1.99 14.13 -3.59
C SER A 140 -2.46 13.96 -5.03
N ARG A 141 -1.78 13.13 -5.83
CA ARG A 141 -2.18 12.83 -7.20
C ARG A 141 -3.58 12.23 -7.28
N ALA A 142 -3.94 11.35 -6.35
CA ALA A 142 -5.28 10.79 -6.30
C ALA A 142 -6.33 11.87 -6.01
N ARG A 143 -6.07 12.81 -5.09
CA ARG A 143 -6.96 13.95 -4.84
C ARG A 143 -7.13 14.85 -6.07
N ASP A 144 -6.07 15.06 -6.83
CA ASP A 144 -6.10 15.93 -8.01
C ASP A 144 -6.76 15.26 -9.22
N GLU A 145 -6.59 13.95 -9.38
CA GLU A 145 -7.00 13.21 -10.57
C GLU A 145 -8.33 12.46 -10.43
N LEU A 146 -8.70 12.08 -9.19
CA LEU A 146 -9.90 11.29 -8.92
C LEU A 146 -11.04 12.21 -8.49
N HIS A 147 -12.21 12.01 -9.07
CA HIS A 147 -13.42 12.79 -8.78
C HIS A 147 -14.23 12.20 -7.61
N VAL A 148 -13.56 11.52 -6.68
CA VAL A 148 -14.13 10.92 -5.47
C VAL A 148 -13.33 11.38 -4.25
N PRO A 149 -13.90 11.38 -3.03
CA PRO A 149 -13.16 11.65 -1.82
C PRO A 149 -11.91 10.77 -1.71
N VAL A 150 -10.80 11.37 -1.29
CA VAL A 150 -9.54 10.67 -1.04
C VAL A 150 -9.06 11.00 0.36
N LEU A 151 -8.90 9.98 1.19
CA LEU A 151 -8.35 10.07 2.54
C LEU A 151 -6.93 9.53 2.56
N HIS A 152 -6.04 10.19 3.31
CA HIS A 152 -4.67 9.72 3.52
C HIS A 152 -4.48 9.34 4.99
N LEU A 153 -4.03 8.11 5.21
CA LEU A 153 -3.72 7.55 6.52
C LEU A 153 -2.25 7.16 6.58
N TYR A 154 -1.64 7.35 7.75
CA TYR A 154 -0.29 6.86 8.02
C TYR A 154 -0.36 5.56 8.82
N SER A 155 0.16 4.46 8.25
CA SER A 155 0.15 3.14 8.89
C SER A 155 0.82 3.19 10.27
N GLY A 156 0.23 2.50 11.24
CA GLY A 156 0.78 2.39 12.60
C GLY A 156 0.73 3.67 13.45
N THR A 157 0.12 4.74 12.94
CA THR A 157 -0.08 5.99 13.70
C THR A 157 -1.57 6.33 13.78
N SER A 158 -1.97 7.01 14.86
CA SER A 158 -3.32 7.58 15.00
C SER A 158 -3.47 8.95 14.33
N GLU A 159 -2.47 9.41 13.59
CA GLU A 159 -2.42 10.75 13.00
C GLU A 159 -3.02 10.70 11.58
N LEU A 160 -4.06 11.50 11.35
CA LEU A 160 -4.68 11.74 10.05
C LEU A 160 -3.98 12.93 9.38
N GLY A 161 -3.58 12.80 8.10
CA GLY A 161 -2.84 13.81 7.34
C GLY A 161 -3.61 14.36 6.13
#